data_AF-A0A7S3WM76-F1
#
_entry.id   AF-A0A7S3WM76-F1
#
_cell.length_a   1.000
_cell.length_b   1.000
_cell.length_c   1.000
_cell.angle_alpha   90.00
_cell.angle_beta   90.00
_cell.angle_gamma   90.00
#
_symmetry.space_group_name_H-M   'P 1'
#
loop_
_entity.id
_entity.type
_entity.pdbx_description
1 polymer ?
#
loop_
_entity_poly.entity_id
_entity_poly.type
_entity_poly.pdbx_seq_one_letter_code
_entity_poly.pdbx_strand_id
1 'polypeptide(L)'
;VAALQAHPQAAGVQEQGCRALCNVCFGTDAAGGARKQRAAAAGAIQAVVAALQAHPHEAIVAALQAHPQVAEVQEEGCAALVNVCDGDDDAGLARKQRAAGAGAIEAAAAALQAHPQVGRERAEVQQHGCAALVNVCSGTDATGLARIQRAAEAGAIEVVGVQAQGQRLRDLLA
;
A
#
# COMPACT_ATOMS: atom_id res chain seq x y z
N VAL A 1 0.09 16.24 2.17
CA VAL A 1 -1.14 15.92 1.41
C VAL A 1 -1.37 16.88 0.25
N ALA A 2 -1.49 18.19 0.46
CA ALA A 2 -1.69 19.15 -0.64
C ALA A 2 -0.62 19.04 -1.74
N ALA A 3 0.66 18.90 -1.38
CA ALA A 3 1.74 18.69 -2.36
C ALA A 3 1.57 17.39 -3.19
N LEU A 4 1.12 16.29 -2.56
CA LEU A 4 0.83 15.03 -3.26
C LEU A 4 -0.30 15.21 -4.27
N GLN A 5 -1.34 15.96 -3.89
CA GLN A 5 -2.50 16.23 -4.75
C GLN A 5 -2.18 17.22 -5.89
N ALA A 6 -1.31 18.20 -5.64
CA ALA A 6 -0.94 19.21 -6.63
C ALA A 6 0.07 18.68 -7.67
N HIS A 7 0.87 17.68 -7.31
CA HIS A 7 1.93 17.15 -8.16
C HIS A 7 1.82 15.63 -8.39
N PRO A 8 0.67 15.12 -8.87
CA PRO A 8 0.40 13.67 -8.93
C PRO A 8 1.39 12.91 -9.82
N GLN A 9 1.99 13.55 -10.81
CA GLN A 9 2.93 12.93 -11.75
C GLN A 9 4.41 13.10 -11.36
N ALA A 10 4.72 13.90 -10.33
CA ALA A 10 6.09 14.11 -9.90
C ALA A 10 6.51 12.98 -8.94
N ALA A 11 7.13 11.93 -9.47
CA ALA A 11 7.50 10.72 -8.71
C ALA A 11 8.26 11.05 -7.41
N GLY A 12 9.27 11.94 -7.44
CA GLY A 12 9.99 12.35 -6.23
C GLY A 12 9.13 13.08 -5.20
N VAL A 13 8.10 13.85 -5.61
CA VAL A 13 7.16 14.46 -4.66
C VAL A 13 6.24 13.41 -4.05
N GLN A 14 5.82 12.43 -4.84
CA GLN A 14 4.99 11.31 -4.39
C GLN A 14 5.75 10.44 -3.40
N GLU A 15 6.98 10.03 -3.74
CA GLU A 15 7.89 9.24 -2.89
C GLU A 15 8.08 9.92 -1.54
N GLN A 16 8.58 11.16 -1.55
CA GLN A 16 8.88 11.89 -0.32
C GLN A 16 7.64 12.19 0.51
N GLY A 17 6.51 12.47 -0.13
CA GLY A 17 5.27 12.71 0.58
C GLY A 17 4.67 11.43 1.17
N CYS A 18 4.77 10.29 0.50
CA CYS A 18 4.39 8.98 1.03
C CYS A 18 5.28 8.60 2.22
N ARG A 19 6.60 8.74 2.09
CA ARG A 19 7.57 8.51 3.17
C ARG A 19 7.30 9.37 4.40
N ALA A 20 7.00 10.65 4.18
CA ALA A 20 6.62 11.55 5.27
C ALA A 20 5.33 11.11 5.98
N LEU A 21 4.32 10.66 5.23
CA LEU A 21 3.07 10.14 5.80
C LEU A 21 3.29 8.83 6.55
N CYS A 22 4.14 7.93 6.03
CA CYS A 22 4.57 6.71 6.69
C CYS A 22 5.14 7.02 8.08
N ASN A 23 6.12 7.93 8.16
CA ASN A 23 6.76 8.31 9.42
C ASN A 23 5.81 9.02 10.39
N VAL A 24 5.01 9.98 9.91
CA VAL A 24 4.08 10.74 10.77
C VAL A 24 2.98 9.84 11.36
N CYS A 25 2.57 8.81 10.62
CA CYS A 25 1.53 7.87 11.05
C CYS A 25 2.09 6.67 11.82
N PHE A 26 3.39 6.64 12.11
CA PHE A 26 4.00 5.57 12.89
C PHE A 26 3.65 5.66 14.39
N GLY A 27 3.64 4.50 15.04
CA GLY A 27 3.40 4.33 16.48
C GLY A 27 1.98 3.86 16.81
N THR A 28 1.86 3.10 17.90
CA THR A 28 0.61 2.50 18.39
C THR A 28 0.09 3.17 19.67
N ASP A 29 0.77 4.21 20.15
CA ASP A 29 0.34 5.00 21.30
C ASP A 29 -0.88 5.90 20.96
N ALA A 30 -1.51 6.46 21.98
CA ALA A 30 -2.66 7.36 21.81
C ALA A 30 -2.34 8.56 20.90
N ALA A 31 -1.11 9.08 21.00
CA ALA A 31 -0.63 10.14 20.13
C ALA A 31 -0.51 9.67 18.67
N GLY A 32 -0.08 8.43 18.43
CA GLY A 32 -0.05 7.76 17.13
C GLY A 32 -1.44 7.61 16.54
N GLY A 33 -2.42 7.16 17.32
CA GLY A 33 -3.83 7.13 16.92
C GLY A 33 -4.33 8.51 16.47
N ALA A 34 -4.05 9.55 17.25
CA ALA A 34 -4.44 10.92 16.91
C ALA A 34 -3.76 11.44 15.63
N ARG A 35 -2.47 11.13 15.42
CA ARG A 35 -1.73 11.49 14.19
C ARG A 35 -2.34 10.82 12.96
N LYS A 36 -2.59 9.50 13.03
CA LYS A 36 -3.22 8.74 11.95
C LYS A 36 -4.60 9.29 11.60
N GLN A 37 -5.41 9.61 12.61
CA GLN A 37 -6.74 10.17 12.39
C GLN A 37 -6.69 11.55 11.74
N ARG A 38 -5.77 12.42 12.17
CA ARG A 38 -5.55 13.73 11.54
C ARG A 38 -5.08 13.61 10.09
N ALA A 39 -4.16 12.68 9.81
CA ALA A 39 -3.70 12.44 8.44
C ALA A 39 -4.85 11.97 7.54
N ALA A 40 -5.67 11.04 8.03
CA ALA A 40 -6.84 10.56 7.29
C ALA A 40 -7.88 11.67 7.06
N ALA A 41 -8.15 12.52 8.06
CA ALA A 41 -9.05 13.68 7.91
C ALA A 41 -8.52 14.71 6.91
N ALA A 42 -7.19 14.84 6.78
CA ALA A 42 -6.55 15.70 5.80
C ALA A 42 -6.53 15.13 4.37
N GLY A 43 -7.09 13.93 4.15
CA GLY A 43 -7.14 13.28 2.84
C GLY A 43 -5.89 12.47 2.47
N ALA A 44 -5.08 12.08 3.45
CA ALA A 44 -3.85 11.31 3.20
C ALA A 44 -4.12 9.98 2.48
N ILE A 45 -5.21 9.28 2.83
CA ILE A 45 -5.59 8.00 2.23
C ILE A 45 -5.79 8.16 0.72
N GLN A 46 -6.61 9.14 0.32
CA GLN A 46 -6.91 9.40 -1.09
C GLN A 46 -5.67 9.84 -1.85
N ALA A 47 -4.82 10.66 -1.23
CA ALA A 47 -3.58 11.11 -1.86
C ALA A 47 -2.60 9.96 -2.10
N VAL A 48 -2.43 9.05 -1.12
CA VAL A 48 -1.54 7.89 -1.27
C VAL A 48 -2.10 6.91 -2.29
N VAL A 49 -3.40 6.62 -2.30
CA VAL A 49 -4.00 5.73 -3.32
C VAL A 49 -3.86 6.33 -4.72
N ALA A 50 -4.10 7.64 -4.88
CA ALA A 50 -3.88 8.31 -6.15
C ALA A 50 -2.42 8.27 -6.60
N ALA A 51 -1.46 8.37 -5.67
CA ALA A 51 -0.04 8.20 -5.96
C ALA A 51 0.27 6.80 -6.50
N LEU A 52 -0.21 5.76 -5.82
CA LEU A 52 -0.02 4.37 -6.25
C LEU A 52 -0.63 4.10 -7.64
N GLN A 53 -1.79 4.70 -7.93
CA GLN A 53 -2.48 4.55 -9.21
C GLN A 53 -1.85 5.36 -10.34
N ALA A 54 -1.26 6.51 -10.05
CA ALA A 54 -0.60 7.36 -11.05
C ALA A 54 0.81 6.85 -11.43
N HIS A 55 1.40 6.00 -10.59
CA HIS A 55 2.75 5.47 -10.73
C HIS A 55 2.79 3.94 -10.84
N PRO A 56 1.97 3.29 -11.70
CA PRO A 56 1.90 1.83 -11.76
C PRO A 56 3.17 1.23 -12.36
N HIS A 57 3.64 0.13 -11.76
CA HIS A 57 4.92 -0.48 -12.15
C HIS A 57 4.91 -1.13 -13.56
N GLU A 58 3.74 -1.40 -14.16
CA GLU A 58 3.64 -1.91 -15.55
C GLU A 58 4.17 -0.92 -16.60
N ALA A 59 4.11 0.39 -16.34
CA ALA A 59 4.75 1.39 -17.20
C ALA A 59 6.30 1.30 -17.16
N ILE A 60 6.85 0.52 -16.23
CA ILE A 60 8.28 0.45 -15.91
C ILE A 60 8.97 -0.80 -16.46
N VAL A 61 8.29 -1.86 -16.92
CA VAL A 61 9.05 -2.96 -17.58
C VAL A 61 9.82 -2.44 -18.81
N ALA A 62 9.31 -1.37 -19.46
CA ALA A 62 10.03 -0.63 -20.49
C ALA A 62 11.00 0.44 -19.95
N ALA A 63 10.85 0.91 -18.71
CA ALA A 63 11.57 2.05 -18.12
C ALA A 63 12.48 1.69 -16.92
N LEU A 64 12.62 0.41 -16.56
CA LEU A 64 13.41 -0.08 -15.41
C LEU A 64 14.92 0.15 -15.58
N GLN A 65 15.37 0.61 -16.74
CA GLN A 65 16.73 1.14 -16.93
C GLN A 65 16.85 2.66 -16.67
N ALA A 66 15.74 3.38 -16.44
CA ALA A 66 15.70 4.85 -16.42
C ALA A 66 15.10 5.48 -15.15
N HIS A 67 14.18 4.82 -14.42
CA HIS A 67 13.41 5.49 -13.35
C HIS A 67 13.20 4.64 -12.07
N PRO A 68 14.19 4.59 -11.15
CA PRO A 68 14.07 3.90 -9.85
C PRO A 68 12.99 4.49 -8.92
N GLN A 69 12.70 5.79 -9.06
CA GLN A 69 11.79 6.54 -8.17
C GLN A 69 10.36 6.01 -8.15
N VAL A 70 9.91 5.30 -9.18
CA VAL A 70 8.54 4.79 -9.26
C VAL A 70 8.36 3.52 -8.40
N ALA A 71 9.41 2.73 -8.21
CA ALA A 71 9.41 1.61 -7.26
C ALA A 71 9.34 2.11 -5.81
N GLU A 72 10.09 3.18 -5.51
CA GLU A 72 10.07 3.82 -4.18
C GLU A 72 8.70 4.44 -3.86
N VAL A 73 7.99 5.01 -4.84
CA VAL A 73 6.61 5.49 -4.66
C VAL A 73 5.66 4.36 -4.26
N GLN A 74 5.80 3.18 -4.89
CA GLN A 74 4.98 2.02 -4.57
C GLN A 74 5.26 1.50 -3.16
N GLU A 75 6.54 1.38 -2.80
CA GLU A 75 6.97 0.95 -1.47
C GLU A 75 6.44 1.89 -0.38
N GLU A 76 6.79 3.17 -0.49
CA GLU A 76 6.47 4.18 0.52
C GLU A 76 4.97 4.44 0.57
N GLY A 77 4.27 4.34 -0.56
CA GLY A 77 2.81 4.44 -0.62
C GLY A 77 2.14 3.27 0.11
N CYS A 78 2.62 2.04 -0.10
CA CYS A 78 2.11 0.87 0.62
C CYS A 78 2.41 0.97 2.13
N ALA A 79 3.63 1.36 2.51
CA ALA A 79 4.01 1.56 3.91
C ALA A 79 3.18 2.66 4.58
N ALA A 80 2.91 3.77 3.88
CA ALA A 80 2.02 4.82 4.36
C ALA A 80 0.60 4.31 4.57
N LEU A 81 0.06 3.48 3.67
CA LEU A 81 -1.27 2.86 3.85
C LEU A 81 -1.31 1.94 5.07
N VAL A 82 -0.26 1.14 5.31
CA VAL A 82 -0.13 0.28 6.50
C VAL A 82 -0.30 1.13 7.76
N ASN A 83 0.48 2.21 7.88
CA ASN A 83 0.51 3.03 9.09
C ASN A 83 -0.76 3.87 9.25
N VAL A 84 -1.29 4.46 8.17
CA VAL A 84 -2.53 5.26 8.20
C VAL A 84 -3.75 4.40 8.51
N CYS A 85 -3.77 3.13 8.11
CA CYS A 85 -4.91 2.23 8.34
C CYS A 85 -4.76 1.35 9.59
N ASP A 86 -3.65 1.48 10.33
CA ASP A 86 -3.39 0.67 11.51
C ASP A 86 -4.30 1.04 12.71
N GLY A 87 -4.74 0.03 13.45
CA GLY A 87 -5.62 0.15 14.61
C GLY A 87 -6.97 -0.56 14.44
N ASP A 88 -7.47 -1.11 15.54
CA ASP A 88 -8.69 -1.93 15.59
C ASP A 88 -9.84 -1.27 16.35
N ASP A 89 -9.65 -0.02 16.78
CA ASP A 89 -10.71 0.82 17.32
C ASP A 89 -11.67 1.30 16.21
N ASP A 90 -12.82 1.87 16.60
CA ASP A 90 -13.81 2.38 15.65
C ASP A 90 -13.20 3.38 14.64
N ALA A 91 -12.25 4.20 15.10
CA ALA A 91 -11.51 5.14 14.25
C ALA A 91 -10.59 4.42 13.26
N GLY A 92 -9.92 3.34 13.67
CA GLY A 92 -9.13 2.45 12.83
C GLY A 92 -9.98 1.73 11.78
N LEU A 93 -11.10 1.14 12.19
CA LEU A 93 -12.05 0.52 11.26
C LEU A 93 -12.59 1.52 10.24
N ALA A 94 -12.95 2.73 10.67
CA ALA A 94 -13.37 3.80 9.76
C ALA A 94 -12.27 4.21 8.77
N ARG A 95 -10.99 4.22 9.20
CA ARG A 95 -9.83 4.47 8.31
C ARG A 95 -9.68 3.37 7.27
N LYS A 96 -9.76 2.10 7.68
CA LYS A 96 -9.70 0.95 6.77
C LYS A 96 -10.85 0.97 5.76
N GLN A 97 -12.06 1.34 6.18
CA GLN A 97 -13.20 1.50 5.26
C GLN A 97 -13.00 2.64 4.26
N ARG A 98 -12.47 3.78 4.70
CA ARG A 98 -12.12 4.88 3.78
C ARG A 98 -11.06 4.46 2.76
N ALA A 99 -10.06 3.67 3.18
CA ALA A 99 -9.04 3.15 2.28
C ALA A 99 -9.63 2.18 1.24
N ALA A 100 -10.47 1.25 1.66
CA ALA A 100 -11.17 0.34 0.75
C ALA A 100 -12.11 1.10 -0.22
N GLY A 101 -12.79 2.15 0.25
CA GLY A 101 -13.61 3.01 -0.60
C GLY A 101 -12.81 3.88 -1.57
N ALA A 102 -11.56 4.19 -1.25
CA ALA A 102 -10.65 4.95 -2.12
C ALA A 102 -9.95 4.07 -3.18
N GLY A 103 -10.08 2.74 -3.11
CA GLY A 103 -9.42 1.82 -4.04
C GLY A 103 -8.04 1.34 -3.59
N ALA A 104 -7.75 1.38 -2.29
CA ALA A 104 -6.46 0.95 -1.74
C ALA A 104 -6.17 -0.54 -1.97
N ILE A 105 -7.22 -1.36 -2.02
CA ILE A 105 -7.10 -2.82 -2.22
C ILE A 105 -6.62 -3.10 -3.64
N GLU A 106 -7.26 -2.47 -4.62
CA GLU A 106 -6.94 -2.58 -6.05
C GLU A 106 -5.55 -2.01 -6.35
N ALA A 107 -5.22 -0.86 -5.74
CA ALA A 107 -3.90 -0.26 -5.88
C ALA A 107 -2.78 -1.16 -5.32
N ALA A 108 -2.98 -1.74 -4.14
CA ALA A 108 -2.00 -2.66 -3.55
C ALA A 108 -1.90 -3.99 -4.33
N ALA A 109 -3.02 -4.53 -4.81
CA ALA A 109 -3.01 -5.74 -5.66
C ALA A 109 -2.26 -5.49 -6.97
N ALA A 110 -2.51 -4.37 -7.64
CA ALA A 110 -1.81 -3.98 -8.86
C ALA A 110 -0.30 -3.79 -8.63
N ALA A 111 0.08 -3.16 -7.50
CA ALA A 111 1.48 -3.05 -7.10
C ALA A 111 2.13 -4.43 -7.00
N LEU A 112 1.50 -5.36 -6.27
CA LEU A 112 2.02 -6.71 -6.08
C LEU A 112 2.10 -7.52 -7.39
N GLN A 113 1.11 -7.41 -8.27
CA GLN A 113 1.08 -8.08 -9.58
C GLN A 113 2.21 -7.58 -10.50
N ALA A 114 2.49 -6.28 -10.45
CA ALA A 114 3.49 -5.67 -11.30
C ALA A 114 4.95 -6.00 -10.90
N HIS A 115 5.18 -6.61 -9.73
CA HIS A 115 6.50 -7.02 -9.23
C HIS A 115 6.70 -8.56 -9.22
N PRO A 116 7.05 -9.22 -10.35
CA PRO A 116 7.54 -10.61 -10.34
C PRO A 116 8.83 -10.75 -9.51
N GLN A 117 9.07 -11.93 -8.95
CA GLN A 117 9.82 -12.16 -7.69
C GLN A 117 11.34 -11.92 -7.65
N VAL A 118 11.92 -11.14 -8.57
CA VAL A 118 13.38 -11.09 -8.77
C VAL A 118 13.95 -9.71 -8.41
N GLY A 119 14.51 -9.56 -7.20
CA GLY A 119 15.25 -8.37 -6.73
C GLY A 119 15.01 -7.98 -5.25
N ARG A 120 15.96 -7.27 -4.59
CA ARG A 120 15.85 -6.82 -3.18
C ARG A 120 14.80 -5.72 -2.98
N GLU A 121 14.77 -4.69 -3.82
CA GLU A 121 13.75 -3.62 -3.80
C GLU A 121 12.33 -4.18 -4.00
N ARG A 122 12.20 -5.39 -4.57
CA ARG A 122 10.91 -6.08 -4.74
C ARG A 122 10.42 -6.79 -3.48
N ALA A 123 11.30 -7.13 -2.55
CA ALA A 123 10.90 -7.77 -1.29
C ALA A 123 10.16 -6.79 -0.37
N GLU A 124 10.59 -5.53 -0.36
CA GLU A 124 9.99 -4.48 0.48
C GLU A 124 8.63 -4.04 -0.05
N VAL A 125 8.48 -3.80 -1.37
CA VAL A 125 7.16 -3.52 -1.97
C VAL A 125 6.19 -4.68 -1.75
N GLN A 126 6.68 -5.93 -1.88
CA GLN A 126 5.84 -7.10 -1.61
C GLN A 126 5.42 -7.21 -0.15
N GLN A 127 6.36 -7.01 0.79
CA GLN A 127 6.07 -7.05 2.21
C GLN A 127 5.09 -5.94 2.61
N HIS A 128 5.34 -4.71 2.19
CA HIS A 128 4.48 -3.56 2.52
C HIS A 128 3.13 -3.63 1.81
N GLY A 129 3.07 -4.07 0.56
CA GLY A 129 1.81 -4.27 -0.18
C GLY A 129 0.95 -5.35 0.47
N CYS A 130 1.54 -6.49 0.85
CA CYS A 130 0.83 -7.54 1.59
C CYS A 130 0.36 -7.05 2.96
N ALA A 131 1.21 -6.35 3.71
CA ALA A 131 0.83 -5.76 4.98
C ALA A 131 -0.32 -4.75 4.83
N ALA A 132 -0.31 -3.94 3.76
CA ALA A 132 -1.38 -2.99 3.45
C ALA A 132 -2.70 -3.73 3.18
N LEU A 133 -2.67 -4.80 2.38
CA LEU A 133 -3.85 -5.64 2.13
C LEU A 133 -4.38 -6.28 3.42
N VAL A 134 -3.51 -6.84 4.26
CA VAL A 134 -3.91 -7.44 5.55
C VAL A 134 -4.56 -6.39 6.44
N ASN A 135 -3.94 -5.21 6.59
CA ASN A 135 -4.47 -4.15 7.43
C ASN A 135 -5.80 -3.61 6.89
N VAL A 136 -5.88 -3.32 5.59
CA VAL A 136 -7.10 -2.81 4.96
C VAL A 136 -8.20 -3.87 4.95
N CYS A 137 -7.92 -5.17 4.91
CA CYS A 137 -8.93 -6.23 4.92
C CYS A 137 -9.28 -6.75 6.33
N SER A 138 -8.56 -6.32 7.36
CA SER A 138 -8.78 -6.80 8.75
C SER A 138 -10.12 -6.34 9.34
N GLY A 139 -10.75 -7.24 10.10
CA GLY A 139 -12.05 -7.03 10.75
C GLY A 139 -12.97 -8.21 10.50
N THR A 140 -13.71 -8.62 11.53
CA THR A 140 -14.61 -9.79 11.48
C THR A 140 -16.08 -9.41 11.27
N ASP A 141 -16.39 -8.11 11.20
CA ASP A 141 -17.72 -7.62 10.90
C ASP A 141 -18.07 -7.76 9.40
N ALA A 142 -19.33 -7.54 9.05
CA ALA A 142 -19.81 -7.63 7.66
C ALA A 142 -19.01 -6.72 6.71
N THR A 143 -18.48 -5.61 7.22
CA THR A 143 -17.69 -4.66 6.45
C THR A 143 -16.24 -5.11 6.25
N GLY A 144 -15.69 -5.91 7.16
CA GLY A 144 -14.43 -6.66 7.02
C GLY A 144 -14.58 -7.77 5.99
N LEU A 145 -15.65 -8.56 6.07
CA LEU A 145 -15.94 -9.60 5.08
C LEU A 145 -16.12 -9.04 3.66
N ALA A 146 -16.78 -7.89 3.51
CA ALA A 146 -16.89 -7.20 2.22
C ALA A 146 -15.53 -6.74 1.67
N ARG A 147 -14.60 -6.31 2.53
CA ARG A 147 -13.23 -5.94 2.12
C ARG A 147 -12.42 -7.17 1.69
N ILE A 148 -12.56 -8.28 2.41
CA ILE A 148 -11.93 -9.57 2.05
C ILE A 148 -12.45 -10.04 0.68
N GLN A 149 -13.76 -9.98 0.45
CA GLN A 149 -14.37 -10.34 -0.84
C GLN A 149 -13.82 -9.47 -1.98
N ARG A 150 -13.70 -8.16 -1.76
CA ARG A 150 -13.12 -7.23 -2.75
C ARG A 150 -11.65 -7.54 -3.04
N ALA A 151 -10.87 -7.91 -2.03
CA ALA A 151 -9.48 -8.33 -2.23
C ALA A 151 -9.37 -9.63 -3.05
N ALA A 152 -10.30 -10.58 -2.83
CA ALA A 152 -10.39 -11.77 -3.64
C ALA A 152 -10.69 -11.45 -5.12
N GLU A 153 -11.65 -10.54 -5.37
CA GLU A 153 -12.01 -10.08 -6.72
C GLU A 153 -10.89 -9.28 -7.41
N ALA A 154 -10.07 -8.56 -6.64
CA ALA A 154 -8.89 -7.85 -7.14
C ALA A 154 -7.69 -8.77 -7.45
N GLY A 155 -7.85 -10.09 -7.31
CA GLY A 155 -6.79 -11.07 -7.61
C GLY A 155 -5.71 -11.18 -6.53
N ALA A 156 -5.93 -10.66 -5.31
CA ALA A 156 -4.93 -10.72 -4.23
C ALA A 156 -4.57 -12.16 -3.82
N ILE A 157 -5.50 -13.12 -3.99
CA ILE A 157 -5.28 -14.53 -3.67
C ILE A 157 -4.25 -15.17 -4.63
N GLU A 158 -4.32 -14.83 -5.91
CA GLU A 158 -3.42 -15.37 -6.95
C GLU A 158 -1.99 -14.85 -6.76
N VAL A 159 -1.87 -13.59 -6.33
CA VAL A 159 -0.60 -12.94 -5.98
C VAL A 159 0.11 -13.65 -4.82
N VAL A 160 -0.61 -13.92 -3.72
CA VAL A 160 -0.04 -14.58 -2.52
C VAL A 160 0.34 -16.04 -2.82
N GLY A 161 -0.46 -16.74 -3.64
CA GLY A 161 -0.19 -18.12 -4.06
C GLY A 161 1.09 -18.26 -4.90
N VAL A 162 1.34 -17.32 -5.81
CA VAL A 162 2.55 -17.29 -6.65
C VAL A 162 3.79 -17.00 -5.78
N GLN A 163 3.69 -16.11 -4.80
CA GLN A 163 4.79 -15.77 -3.88
C GLN A 163 5.25 -16.96 -3.03
N ALA A 164 4.31 -17.72 -2.46
CA ALA A 164 4.63 -18.90 -1.64
C ALA A 164 5.42 -19.96 -2.42
N GLN A 165 5.15 -20.11 -3.73
CA GLN A 165 5.86 -21.06 -4.59
C GLN A 165 7.29 -20.60 -4.92
N GLY A 166 7.50 -19.30 -5.17
CA GLY A 166 8.84 -18.78 -5.50
C GLY A 166 9.75 -18.53 -4.29
N GLN A 167 9.21 -18.28 -3.10
CA GLN A 167 9.96 -18.29 -1.84
C GLN A 167 10.48 -19.71 -1.54
N ARG A 168 9.59 -20.71 -1.66
CA ARG A 168 9.91 -22.13 -1.45
C ARG A 168 10.95 -22.66 -2.45
N LEU A 169 10.96 -22.15 -3.68
CA LEU A 169 11.99 -22.47 -4.68
C LEU A 169 13.35 -21.83 -4.33
N ARG A 170 13.37 -20.63 -3.74
CA ARG A 170 14.60 -19.97 -3.28
C ARG A 170 15.23 -20.69 -2.09
N ASP A 171 14.42 -21.10 -1.11
CA ASP A 171 14.89 -21.85 0.06
C ASP A 171 15.45 -23.24 -0.33
N LEU A 172 15.04 -23.80 -1.47
CA LEU A 172 15.56 -25.05 -2.03
C LEU A 172 16.84 -24.89 -2.85
N LEU A 173 17.20 -23.66 -3.26
CA LEU A 173 18.34 -23.35 -4.15
C LEU A 173 19.48 -22.58 -3.44
N ALA A 174 19.32 -22.24 -2.15
CA ALA A 174 20.31 -21.60 -1.28
C ALA A 174 20.95 -22.61 -0.32
#